data_AF-A0A1U7WIW3-F1
#
_entry.id   AF-A0A1U7WIW3-F1
#
_cell.length_a   1.000
_cell.length_b   1.000
_cell.length_c   1.000
_cell.angle_alpha   90.00
_cell.angle_beta   90.00
_cell.angle_gamma   90.00
#
_symmetry.space_group_name_H-M   'P 1'
#
loop_
_entity.id
_entity.type
_entity.pdbx_description
1 polymer ?
#
loop_
_entity_poly.entity_id
_entity_poly.type
_entity_poly.pdbx_seq_one_letter_code
_entity_poly.pdbx_strand_id
1 'polypeptide(L)'
;MKEIRDGSQANHMSKSASSDSNPLVLDVDDFKGNFSFDDLFGNLVTELLPSYLEKEADSSESHGNIVGIDALSNGNLRSNAGKSAQGLSSPLFPEVDALLSLFKNSSTQLVDLKRQVDGKLNNLKKEVAVQDLKHRKTLAELEKGVDGLFGSFARLDSRISSVGHTAAKIGDHLQSADTQRESASQTIELIKYLMEFNRSPGDLTALSPLFTDDNRVAEAASIAQKLSNIITLLWIFSKL
;
A
#
# COMPACT_ATOMS: atom_id res chain seq x y z
N MET A 1 -7.06 -0.47 2.07
CA MET A 1 -6.47 -0.79 3.38
C MET A 1 -7.53 -1.46 4.23
N LYS A 2 -7.49 -2.79 4.33
CA LYS A 2 -8.33 -3.58 5.25
C LYS A 2 -7.65 -4.92 5.52
N GLU A 3 -6.85 -4.88 6.58
CA GLU A 3 -6.62 -5.89 7.61
C GLU A 3 -6.89 -7.38 7.25
N ILE A 4 -5.82 -8.16 7.16
CA ILE A 4 -5.84 -9.62 7.18
C ILE A 4 -5.59 -10.03 8.63
N ARG A 5 -6.59 -10.67 9.23
CA ARG A 5 -6.56 -11.11 10.63
C ARG A 5 -5.88 -12.47 10.72
N ASP A 6 -4.81 -12.48 11.50
CA ASP A 6 -4.03 -13.61 11.97
C ASP A 6 -4.93 -14.65 12.70
N GLY A 7 -4.63 -15.92 12.47
CA GLY A 7 -5.40 -17.08 12.90
C GLY A 7 -4.51 -18.31 12.90
N SER A 8 -3.42 -18.23 13.65
CA SER A 8 -2.52 -19.33 13.97
C SER A 8 -3.26 -20.43 14.76
N GLN A 9 -3.72 -21.48 14.08
CA GLN A 9 -4.16 -22.74 14.70
C GLN A 9 -3.10 -23.81 14.45
N ALA A 10 -2.28 -24.05 15.46
CA ALA A 10 -1.42 -25.23 15.56
C ALA A 10 -2.31 -26.46 15.78
N ASN A 11 -2.60 -27.20 14.71
CA ASN A 11 -3.11 -28.57 14.81
C ASN A 11 -1.92 -29.52 14.78
N HIS A 12 -1.40 -29.81 15.97
CA HIS A 12 -0.43 -30.88 16.22
C HIS A 12 -1.17 -32.21 16.10
N MET A 13 -1.33 -32.72 14.87
CA MET A 13 -1.75 -34.11 14.67
C MET A 13 -0.51 -34.99 14.79
N SER A 14 -0.38 -35.61 15.96
CA SER A 14 0.46 -36.78 16.20
C SER A 14 0.15 -37.82 15.14
N LYS A 15 1.03 -37.95 14.14
CA LYS A 15 0.95 -39.02 13.15
C LYS A 15 1.50 -40.27 13.82
N SER A 16 0.58 -41.09 14.34
CA SER A 16 0.86 -42.43 14.83
C SER A 16 1.69 -43.19 13.79
N ALA A 17 2.90 -43.62 14.18
CA ALA A 17 3.73 -44.51 13.41
C ALA A 17 2.94 -45.81 13.14
N SER A 18 2.55 -46.03 11.88
CA SER A 18 2.02 -47.31 11.42
C SER A 18 3.20 -48.19 11.05
N SER A 19 3.24 -49.38 11.64
CA SER A 19 4.25 -50.43 11.54
C SER A 19 4.39 -51.09 10.17
N ASP A 20 4.42 -50.31 9.09
CA ASP A 20 4.71 -50.79 7.75
C ASP A 20 5.98 -50.10 7.27
N SER A 21 6.96 -50.91 6.86
CA SER A 21 8.26 -50.54 6.32
C SER A 21 8.15 -49.67 5.04
N ASN A 22 7.68 -48.44 5.20
CA ASN A 22 7.58 -47.45 4.15
C ASN A 22 8.85 -46.61 4.08
N PRO A 23 9.32 -46.23 2.88
CA PRO A 23 10.49 -45.37 2.73
C PRO A 23 10.23 -44.02 3.42
N LEU A 24 11.21 -43.53 4.18
CA LEU A 24 11.17 -42.23 4.84
C LEU A 24 11.03 -41.15 3.76
N VAL A 25 9.84 -40.56 3.62
CA VAL A 25 9.56 -39.47 2.69
C VAL A 25 9.75 -38.16 3.44
N LEU A 26 10.74 -37.37 3.01
CA LEU A 26 11.03 -36.03 3.54
C LEU A 26 10.38 -34.98 2.63
N ASP A 27 9.52 -34.13 3.19
CA ASP A 27 8.92 -32.99 2.51
C ASP A 27 9.47 -31.66 3.05
N VAL A 28 9.35 -30.59 2.26
CA VAL A 28 9.72 -29.22 2.63
C VAL A 28 8.99 -28.78 3.90
N ASP A 29 7.77 -29.26 4.10
CA ASP A 29 6.95 -28.92 5.25
C ASP A 29 7.51 -29.50 6.57
N ASP A 30 8.24 -30.61 6.51
CA ASP A 30 8.86 -31.23 7.69
C ASP A 30 9.96 -30.35 8.30
N PHE A 31 10.57 -29.47 7.49
CA PHE A 31 11.61 -28.55 7.93
C PHE A 31 11.07 -27.19 8.39
N LYS A 32 9.75 -27.00 8.40
CA LYS A 32 9.15 -25.76 8.91
C LYS A 32 9.04 -25.82 10.43
N GLY A 33 9.58 -24.82 11.12
CA GLY A 33 9.47 -24.70 12.58
C GLY A 33 10.60 -25.37 13.34
N ASN A 34 10.28 -26.17 14.36
CA ASN A 34 11.19 -26.79 15.32
C ASN A 34 11.67 -28.19 14.89
N PHE A 35 12.13 -28.34 13.64
CA PHE A 35 12.70 -29.60 13.17
C PHE A 35 13.92 -30.01 14.01
N SER A 36 13.91 -31.24 14.51
CA SER A 36 14.99 -31.83 15.29
C SER A 36 15.44 -33.13 14.65
N PHE A 37 16.71 -33.17 14.24
CA PHE A 37 17.31 -34.36 13.63
C PHE A 37 17.40 -35.52 14.62
N ASP A 38 17.69 -35.22 15.89
CA ASP A 38 17.87 -36.22 16.93
C ASP A 38 16.56 -36.94 17.26
N ASP A 39 15.43 -36.23 17.25
CA ASP A 39 14.11 -36.82 17.49
C ASP A 39 13.66 -37.71 16.31
N LEU A 40 13.89 -37.26 15.07
CA LEU A 40 13.60 -38.04 13.87
C LEU A 40 14.44 -39.32 13.83
N PHE A 41 15.75 -39.19 14.08
CA PHE A 41 16.68 -40.31 14.09
C PHE A 41 16.40 -41.28 15.23
N GLY A 42 16.15 -40.77 16.44
CA GLY A 42 15.82 -41.58 17.62
C GLY A 42 14.58 -42.44 17.39
N ASN A 43 13.50 -41.85 16.85
CA ASN A 43 12.29 -42.60 16.51
C ASN A 43 12.55 -43.68 15.46
N LEU A 44 13.32 -43.35 14.41
CA LEU A 44 13.60 -44.27 13.31
C LEU A 44 14.48 -45.44 13.72
N VAL A 45 15.50 -45.19 14.55
CA VAL A 45 16.38 -46.23 15.09
C VAL A 45 15.63 -47.12 16.08
N THR A 46 14.77 -46.54 16.93
CA THR A 46 13.94 -47.29 17.87
C THR A 46 12.95 -48.21 17.14
N GLU A 47 12.45 -47.78 15.98
CA GLU A 47 11.54 -48.56 15.13
C GLU A 47 12.25 -49.69 14.36
N LEU A 48 13.46 -49.46 13.83
CA LEU A 48 14.20 -50.45 13.02
C LEU A 48 15.12 -51.39 13.82
N LEU A 49 15.53 -51.03 15.04
CA LEU A 49 16.40 -51.85 15.91
C LEU A 49 15.83 -52.04 17.33
N PRO A 50 14.66 -52.68 17.50
CA PRO A 50 14.09 -52.92 18.83
C PRO A 50 14.97 -53.83 19.71
N SER A 51 15.68 -54.77 19.07
CA SER A 51 16.43 -55.85 19.73
C SER A 51 17.69 -55.42 20.49
N TYR A 52 18.16 -54.18 20.28
CA TYR A 52 19.32 -53.62 20.99
C TYR A 52 18.92 -52.85 22.27
N LEU A 53 17.65 -52.47 22.42
CA LEU A 53 17.14 -51.78 23.60
C LEU A 53 16.82 -52.74 24.77
N GLU A 54 16.50 -53.99 24.48
CA GLU A 54 16.16 -54.99 25.52
C GLU A 54 17.37 -55.52 26.30
N LYS A 55 18.61 -55.26 25.87
CA LYS A 55 19.80 -55.95 26.42
C LYS A 55 20.56 -55.23 27.54
N GLU A 56 20.16 -54.01 27.90
CA GLU A 56 20.83 -53.19 28.94
C GLU A 56 20.07 -53.16 30.28
N ALA A 57 18.92 -53.84 30.42
CA ALA A 57 18.10 -53.77 31.63
C ALA A 57 18.42 -54.81 32.73
N ASP A 58 19.16 -55.88 32.42
CA ASP A 58 19.39 -56.99 33.36
C ASP A 58 20.88 -57.20 33.70
N SER A 59 21.51 -56.24 34.38
CA SER A 59 22.66 -56.55 35.23
C SER A 59 22.97 -55.48 36.28
N SER A 60 22.25 -55.50 37.40
CA SER A 60 22.80 -54.97 38.67
C SER A 60 22.17 -55.67 39.88
N GLU A 61 23.05 -55.99 40.85
CA GLU A 61 22.82 -56.43 42.22
C GLU A 61 22.38 -57.88 42.52
N SER A 62 23.35 -58.70 42.94
CA SER A 62 23.33 -59.29 44.30
C SER A 62 24.71 -59.84 44.70
N HIS A 63 25.33 -59.19 45.68
CA HIS A 63 26.51 -59.66 46.40
C HIS A 63 26.11 -60.75 47.42
N GLY A 64 26.74 -61.92 47.34
CA GLY A 64 26.70 -62.96 48.38
C GLY A 64 27.84 -63.95 48.22
N ASN A 65 28.81 -63.91 49.14
CA ASN A 65 29.98 -64.79 49.18
C ASN A 65 29.60 -66.27 49.36
N ILE A 66 30.36 -67.20 48.75
CA ILE A 66 31.02 -68.37 49.38
C ILE A 66 31.70 -69.28 48.32
N VAL A 67 33.03 -69.44 48.50
CA VAL A 67 33.87 -70.64 48.30
C VAL A 67 33.98 -71.30 46.89
N GLY A 68 35.16 -71.11 46.29
CA GLY A 68 36.09 -72.21 45.98
C GLY A 68 36.01 -72.88 44.60
N ILE A 69 37.22 -73.23 44.12
CA ILE A 69 37.65 -74.27 43.16
C ILE A 69 37.47 -74.05 41.63
N ASP A 70 38.63 -73.80 41.00
CA ASP A 70 39.15 -74.30 39.71
C ASP A 70 38.25 -74.46 38.49
N ALA A 71 38.58 -73.72 37.42
CA ALA A 71 39.18 -74.28 36.19
C ALA A 71 38.88 -73.41 34.96
N LEU A 72 39.95 -72.91 34.34
CA LEU A 72 39.95 -72.45 32.95
C LEU A 72 39.63 -73.65 32.03
N SER A 73 38.80 -73.44 31.01
CA SER A 73 38.88 -74.23 29.78
C SER A 73 38.53 -73.39 28.56
N ASN A 74 39.58 -72.87 27.93
CA ASN A 74 39.58 -72.30 26.59
C ASN A 74 39.62 -73.47 25.59
N GLY A 75 38.48 -73.82 24.99
CA GLY A 75 38.33 -74.96 24.09
C GLY A 75 38.26 -74.54 22.62
N ASN A 76 39.39 -74.24 22.01
CA ASN A 76 39.53 -74.13 20.56
C ASN A 76 39.84 -75.54 20.00
N LEU A 77 38.87 -76.21 19.37
CA LEU A 77 39.11 -77.46 18.62
C LEU A 77 38.43 -77.43 17.25
N ARG A 78 39.30 -77.35 16.24
CA ARG A 78 39.03 -77.57 14.82
C ARG A 78 38.63 -79.03 14.56
N SER A 79 37.54 -79.24 13.83
CA SER A 79 37.31 -80.26 12.77
C SER A 79 35.83 -80.13 12.38
N ASN A 80 35.34 -80.38 11.16
CA ASN A 80 35.85 -81.12 10.03
C ASN A 80 35.05 -80.69 8.79
N ALA A 81 35.67 -80.74 7.61
CA ALA A 81 34.99 -80.53 6.34
C ALA A 81 33.95 -81.62 6.07
N GLY A 82 32.71 -81.21 5.79
CA GLY A 82 31.60 -82.08 5.41
C GLY A 82 30.51 -81.26 4.72
N LYS A 83 30.19 -81.62 3.48
CA LYS A 83 29.36 -80.89 2.51
C LYS A 83 27.89 -80.75 2.94
N SER A 84 27.27 -79.73 2.33
CA SER A 84 25.83 -79.56 2.06
C SER A 84 25.03 -78.71 3.05
N ALA A 85 24.80 -77.45 2.68
CA ALA A 85 23.45 -76.88 2.62
C ALA A 85 23.46 -75.54 1.89
N GLN A 86 22.60 -75.46 0.87
CA GLN A 86 21.99 -74.25 0.32
C GLN A 86 21.73 -73.20 1.41
N GLY A 87 22.15 -71.96 1.19
CA GLY A 87 21.83 -70.87 2.09
C GLY A 87 22.43 -69.58 1.58
N LEU A 88 21.64 -68.84 0.81
CA LEU A 88 21.88 -67.45 0.46
C LEU A 88 22.45 -66.74 1.68
N SER A 89 23.53 -65.98 1.49
CA SER A 89 24.09 -65.06 2.46
C SER A 89 23.00 -64.08 2.89
N SER A 90 22.17 -64.50 3.84
CA SER A 90 21.31 -63.61 4.58
C SER A 90 22.29 -62.68 5.30
N PRO A 91 22.19 -61.35 5.08
CA PRO A 91 23.15 -60.44 5.67
C PRO A 91 23.23 -60.70 7.17
N LEU A 92 24.43 -60.63 7.73
CA LEU A 92 24.67 -60.87 9.16
C LEU A 92 23.78 -59.97 10.04
N PHE A 93 23.31 -58.84 9.49
CA PHE A 93 22.30 -57.95 10.06
C PHE A 93 21.42 -57.32 8.94
N PRO A 94 20.30 -57.95 8.52
CA PRO A 94 19.43 -57.43 7.46
C PRO A 94 18.81 -56.06 7.81
N GLU A 95 18.61 -55.79 9.10
CA GLU A 95 18.09 -54.53 9.65
C GLU A 95 19.07 -53.36 9.44
N VAL A 96 20.38 -53.62 9.51
CA VAL A 96 21.42 -52.59 9.27
C VAL A 96 21.47 -52.21 7.79
N ASP A 97 21.32 -53.18 6.89
CA ASP A 97 21.26 -52.92 5.45
C ASP A 97 19.98 -52.16 5.06
N ALA A 98 18.86 -52.45 5.73
CA ALA A 98 17.60 -51.70 5.56
C ALA A 98 17.75 -50.24 6.02
N LEU A 99 18.36 -50.00 7.19
CA LEU A 99 18.62 -48.65 7.70
C LEU A 99 19.60 -47.88 6.80
N LEU A 100 20.64 -48.54 6.28
CA LEU A 100 21.59 -47.92 5.35
C LEU A 100 20.92 -47.54 4.03
N SER A 101 20.05 -48.40 3.50
CA SER A 101 19.25 -48.11 2.30
C SER A 101 18.34 -46.90 2.53
N LEU A 102 17.71 -46.84 3.70
CA LEU A 102 16.87 -45.72 4.10
C LEU A 102 17.66 -44.42 4.19
N PHE A 103 18.82 -44.41 4.85
CA PHE A 103 19.71 -43.25 4.92
C PHE A 103 20.16 -42.76 3.54
N LYS A 104 20.51 -43.68 2.64
CA LYS A 104 20.87 -43.34 1.26
C LYS A 104 19.70 -42.72 0.50
N ASN A 105 18.49 -43.26 0.70
CA ASN A 105 17.28 -42.73 0.10
C ASN A 105 16.96 -41.33 0.64
N SER A 106 16.95 -41.14 1.96
CA SER A 106 16.72 -39.86 2.62
C SER A 106 17.78 -38.82 2.28
N SER A 107 19.05 -39.21 2.18
CA SER A 107 20.13 -38.32 1.71
C SER A 107 19.88 -37.86 0.27
N THR A 108 19.37 -38.73 -0.59
CA THR A 108 19.05 -38.37 -1.98
C THR A 108 17.87 -37.41 -2.02
N GLN A 109 16.80 -37.69 -1.26
CA GLN A 109 15.64 -36.82 -1.14
C GLN A 109 16.01 -35.44 -0.60
N LEU A 110 16.90 -35.35 0.40
CA LEU A 110 17.35 -34.08 0.97
C LEU A 110 18.12 -33.23 -0.06
N VAL A 111 18.94 -33.86 -0.90
CA VAL A 111 19.65 -33.17 -2.00
C VAL A 111 18.66 -32.65 -3.04
N ASP A 112 17.65 -33.45 -3.40
CA ASP A 112 16.60 -33.03 -4.33
C ASP A 112 15.75 -31.90 -3.75
N LEU A 113 15.44 -31.95 -2.45
CA LEU A 113 14.71 -30.93 -1.73
C LEU A 113 15.49 -29.62 -1.72
N LYS A 114 16.78 -29.67 -1.38
CA LYS A 114 17.68 -28.52 -1.45
C LYS A 114 17.69 -27.91 -2.84
N ARG A 115 17.80 -28.74 -3.89
CA ARG A 115 17.74 -28.27 -5.28
C ARG A 115 16.42 -27.59 -5.62
N GLN A 116 15.29 -28.12 -5.13
CA GLN A 116 13.97 -27.50 -5.32
C GLN A 116 13.87 -26.16 -4.59
N VAL A 117 14.34 -26.07 -3.34
CA VAL A 117 14.36 -24.83 -2.56
C VAL A 117 15.24 -23.79 -3.24
N ASP A 118 16.45 -24.15 -3.66
CA ASP A 118 17.36 -23.27 -4.40
C ASP A 118 16.72 -22.79 -5.72
N GLY A 119 16.00 -23.67 -6.42
CA GLY A 119 15.24 -23.32 -7.63
C GLY A 119 14.14 -22.29 -7.35
N LYS A 120 13.31 -22.53 -6.32
CA LYS A 120 12.25 -21.61 -5.88
C LYS A 120 12.84 -20.26 -5.45
N LEU A 121 13.92 -20.27 -4.67
CA LEU A 121 14.62 -19.07 -4.21
C LEU A 121 15.16 -18.24 -5.38
N ASN A 122 15.80 -18.90 -6.35
CA ASN A 122 16.33 -18.22 -7.53
C ASN A 122 15.22 -17.64 -8.43
N ASN A 123 14.11 -18.34 -8.57
CA ASN A 123 12.95 -17.84 -9.32
C ASN A 123 12.31 -16.65 -8.62
N LEU A 124 12.08 -16.74 -7.31
CA LEU A 124 11.55 -15.63 -6.52
C LEU A 124 12.47 -14.41 -6.57
N LYS A 125 13.79 -14.60 -6.46
CA LYS A 125 14.78 -13.51 -6.59
C LYS A 125 14.69 -12.81 -7.95
N LYS A 126 14.52 -13.56 -9.04
CA LYS A 126 14.34 -13.00 -10.39
C LYS A 126 13.03 -12.23 -10.50
N GLU A 127 11.94 -12.78 -9.97
CA GLU A 127 10.62 -12.15 -10.02
C GLU A 127 10.59 -10.85 -9.22
N VAL A 128 11.16 -10.84 -8.01
CA VAL A 128 11.33 -9.64 -7.19
C VAL A 128 12.15 -8.59 -7.94
N ALA A 129 13.27 -8.97 -8.56
CA ALA A 129 14.08 -8.01 -9.33
C ALA A 129 13.33 -7.39 -10.53
N VAL A 130 12.53 -8.19 -11.24
CA VAL A 130 11.69 -7.70 -12.35
C VAL A 130 10.60 -6.77 -11.83
N GLN A 131 9.96 -7.14 -10.73
CA GLN A 131 8.88 -6.37 -10.13
C GLN A 131 9.39 -5.04 -9.55
N ASP A 132 10.55 -5.05 -8.89
CA ASP A 132 11.23 -3.84 -8.41
C ASP A 132 11.60 -2.91 -9.55
N LEU A 133 12.13 -3.46 -10.65
CA LEU A 133 12.45 -2.67 -11.84
C LEU A 133 11.18 -2.02 -12.43
N LYS A 134 10.09 -2.78 -12.52
CA LYS A 134 8.80 -2.29 -13.01
C LYS A 134 8.25 -1.19 -12.11
N HIS A 135 8.22 -1.42 -10.80
CA HIS A 135 7.74 -0.45 -9.82
C HIS A 135 8.56 0.83 -9.83
N ARG A 136 9.89 0.70 -9.87
CA ARG A 136 10.79 1.86 -9.97
C ARG A 136 10.57 2.66 -11.24
N LYS A 137 10.34 2.00 -12.38
CA LYS A 137 10.00 2.69 -13.64
C LYS A 137 8.66 3.43 -13.54
N THR A 138 7.63 2.79 -13.00
CA THR A 138 6.31 3.43 -12.84
C THR A 138 6.36 4.62 -11.88
N LEU A 139 7.17 4.54 -10.81
CA LEU A 139 7.36 5.66 -9.89
C LEU A 139 8.06 6.84 -10.59
N ALA A 140 9.10 6.58 -11.38
CA ALA A 140 9.79 7.63 -12.12
C ALA A 140 8.89 8.33 -13.16
N GLU A 141 8.03 7.57 -13.85
CA GLU A 141 7.04 8.14 -14.77
C GLU A 141 5.98 8.98 -14.03
N LEU A 142 5.53 8.51 -12.87
CA LEU A 142 4.57 9.22 -12.02
C LEU A 142 5.16 10.51 -11.46
N GLU A 143 6.39 10.48 -10.95
CA GLU A 143 7.11 11.65 -10.44
C GLU A 143 7.25 12.72 -11.53
N LYS A 144 7.69 12.33 -12.73
CA LYS A 144 7.74 13.23 -13.89
C LYS A 144 6.36 13.80 -14.26
N GLY A 145 5.30 12.98 -14.16
CA GLY A 145 3.93 13.41 -14.39
C GLY A 145 3.47 14.45 -13.35
N VAL A 146 3.80 14.24 -12.08
CA VAL A 146 3.50 15.16 -10.98
C VAL A 146 4.26 16.48 -11.15
N ASP A 147 5.55 16.45 -11.49
CA ASP A 147 6.32 17.66 -11.79
C ASP A 147 5.71 18.45 -12.97
N GLY A 148 5.28 17.75 -14.02
CA GLY A 148 4.57 18.36 -15.15
C GLY A 148 3.23 18.98 -14.74
N LEU A 149 2.52 18.35 -13.79
CA LEU A 149 1.28 18.87 -13.23
C LEU A 149 1.53 20.13 -12.40
N PHE A 150 2.57 20.16 -11.56
CA PHE A 150 2.98 21.35 -10.82
C PHE A 150 3.33 22.52 -11.77
N GLY A 151 4.07 22.25 -12.85
CA GLY A 151 4.35 23.26 -13.87
C GLY A 151 3.07 23.78 -14.57
N SER A 152 2.10 22.89 -14.80
CA SER A 152 0.80 23.27 -15.37
C SER A 152 -0.03 24.14 -14.42
N PHE A 153 -0.03 23.83 -13.12
CA PHE A 153 -0.69 24.65 -12.10
C PHE A 153 -0.04 26.02 -11.94
N ALA A 154 1.30 26.11 -11.95
CA ALA A 154 1.97 27.41 -11.91
C ALA A 154 1.63 28.29 -13.12
N ARG A 155 1.53 27.69 -14.32
CA ARG A 155 1.07 28.39 -15.53
C ARG A 155 -0.40 28.78 -15.45
N LEU A 156 -1.25 27.91 -14.92
CA LEU A 156 -2.67 28.21 -14.74
C LEU A 156 -2.86 29.37 -13.76
N ASP A 157 -2.17 29.35 -12.63
CA ASP A 157 -2.21 30.40 -11.61
C ASP A 157 -1.74 31.75 -12.19
N SER A 158 -0.64 31.74 -12.95
CA SER A 158 -0.17 32.93 -13.68
C SER A 158 -1.23 33.50 -14.64
N ARG A 159 -1.95 32.62 -15.35
CA ARG A 159 -3.04 33.03 -16.26
C ARG A 159 -4.26 33.53 -15.51
N ILE A 160 -4.67 32.86 -14.43
CA ILE A 160 -5.78 33.29 -13.59
C ILE A 160 -5.48 34.67 -13.02
N SER A 161 -4.26 34.89 -12.51
CA SER A 161 -3.82 36.19 -12.02
C SER A 161 -3.87 37.24 -13.13
N SER A 162 -3.32 36.98 -14.31
CA SER A 162 -3.36 37.92 -15.44
C SER A 162 -4.78 38.29 -15.90
N VAL A 163 -5.66 37.29 -16.00
CA VAL A 163 -7.07 37.51 -16.35
C VAL A 163 -7.78 38.25 -15.22
N GLY A 164 -7.50 37.94 -13.95
CA GLY A 164 -8.04 38.65 -12.79
C GLY A 164 -7.70 40.14 -12.79
N HIS A 165 -6.43 40.49 -13.07
CA HIS A 165 -6.01 41.89 -13.22
C HIS A 165 -6.73 42.57 -14.39
N THR A 166 -6.87 41.88 -15.52
CA THR A 166 -7.57 42.42 -16.69
C THR A 166 -9.06 42.63 -16.39
N ALA A 167 -9.70 41.69 -15.70
CA ALA A 167 -11.09 41.76 -15.30
C ALA A 167 -11.33 42.91 -14.32
N ALA A 168 -10.45 43.11 -13.33
CA ALA A 168 -10.51 44.24 -12.41
C ALA A 168 -10.43 45.57 -13.17
N LYS A 169 -9.46 45.70 -14.09
CA LYS A 169 -9.31 46.89 -14.92
C LYS A 169 -10.54 47.17 -15.79
N ILE A 170 -11.13 46.14 -16.41
CA ILE A 170 -12.37 46.28 -17.18
C ILE A 170 -13.52 46.72 -16.27
N GLY A 171 -13.59 46.18 -15.05
CA GLY A 171 -14.54 46.60 -14.02
C GLY A 171 -14.44 48.09 -13.71
N ASP A 172 -13.24 48.60 -13.46
CA ASP A 172 -12.98 50.02 -13.20
C ASP A 172 -13.39 50.91 -14.38
N HIS A 173 -13.06 50.48 -15.60
CA HIS A 173 -13.48 51.19 -16.83
C HIS A 173 -14.99 51.21 -16.98
N LEU A 174 -15.67 50.09 -16.70
CA LEU A 174 -17.13 50.00 -16.79
C LEU A 174 -17.82 50.89 -15.75
N GLN A 175 -17.32 50.89 -14.51
CA GLN A 175 -17.85 51.75 -13.45
C GLN A 175 -17.64 53.24 -13.77
N SER A 176 -16.49 53.59 -14.33
CA SER A 176 -16.21 54.97 -14.78
C SER A 176 -17.15 55.38 -15.92
N ALA A 177 -17.35 54.50 -16.91
CA ALA A 177 -18.26 54.74 -18.01
C ALA A 177 -19.72 54.85 -17.55
N ASP A 178 -20.14 54.04 -16.58
CA ASP A 178 -21.50 54.07 -16.02
C ASP A 178 -21.73 55.37 -15.23
N THR A 179 -20.76 55.79 -14.42
CA THR A 179 -20.79 57.08 -13.70
C THR A 179 -20.86 58.26 -14.68
N GLN A 180 -20.09 58.21 -15.77
CA GLN A 180 -20.15 59.23 -16.82
C GLN A 180 -21.50 59.22 -17.54
N ARG A 181 -22.05 58.05 -17.85
CA ARG A 181 -23.38 57.90 -18.47
C ARG A 181 -24.46 58.49 -17.58
N GLU A 182 -24.43 58.19 -16.29
CA GLU A 182 -25.38 58.70 -15.31
C GLU A 182 -25.31 60.23 -15.20
N SER A 183 -24.10 60.79 -15.08
CA SER A 183 -23.88 62.24 -15.07
C SER A 183 -24.38 62.92 -16.37
N ALA A 184 -24.10 62.32 -17.53
CA ALA A 184 -24.60 62.82 -18.80
C ALA A 184 -26.13 62.76 -18.89
N SER A 185 -26.75 61.67 -18.41
CA SER A 185 -28.20 61.51 -18.35
C SER A 185 -28.85 62.60 -17.50
N GLN A 186 -28.34 62.82 -16.29
CA GLN A 186 -28.81 63.88 -15.39
C GLN A 186 -28.63 65.27 -16.01
N THR A 187 -27.51 65.51 -16.70
CA THR A 187 -27.25 66.78 -17.38
C THR A 187 -28.22 67.01 -18.54
N ILE A 188 -28.50 65.97 -19.34
CA ILE A 188 -29.50 66.03 -20.43
C ILE A 188 -30.88 66.34 -19.87
N GLU A 189 -31.27 65.70 -18.77
CA GLU A 189 -32.56 65.96 -18.11
C GLU A 189 -32.66 67.42 -17.65
N LEU A 190 -31.58 67.92 -17.04
CA LEU A 190 -31.48 69.30 -16.59
C LEU A 190 -31.59 70.30 -17.75
N ILE A 191 -30.92 70.02 -18.88
CA ILE A 191 -31.03 70.81 -20.10
C ILE A 191 -32.46 70.80 -20.65
N LYS A 192 -33.15 69.65 -20.63
CA LYS A 192 -34.56 69.58 -21.06
C LYS A 192 -35.45 70.49 -20.24
N TYR A 193 -35.33 70.45 -18.90
CA TYR A 193 -36.08 71.37 -18.05
C TYR A 193 -35.71 72.82 -18.32
N LEU A 194 -34.42 73.15 -18.48
CA LEU A 194 -33.99 74.50 -18.84
C LEU A 194 -34.61 74.96 -20.17
N MET A 195 -34.64 74.11 -21.20
CA MET A 195 -35.27 74.42 -22.48
C MET A 195 -36.78 74.65 -22.34
N GLU A 196 -37.45 73.87 -21.49
CA GLU A 196 -38.88 74.02 -21.20
C GLU A 196 -39.17 75.35 -20.49
N PHE A 197 -38.37 75.70 -19.48
CA PHE A 197 -38.43 77.02 -18.82
C PHE A 197 -38.20 78.19 -19.78
N ASN A 198 -37.31 78.04 -20.77
CA ASN A 198 -37.05 79.08 -21.78
C ASN A 198 -38.15 79.19 -22.85
N ARG A 199 -38.94 78.13 -23.09
CA ARG A 199 -39.96 78.09 -24.15
C ARG A 199 -41.18 78.94 -23.81
N SER A 200 -41.58 78.99 -22.54
CA SER A 200 -42.74 79.75 -22.06
C SER A 200 -42.39 80.55 -20.79
N PRO A 201 -41.74 81.71 -20.94
CA PRO A 201 -41.39 82.55 -19.81
C PRO A 201 -42.65 83.03 -19.08
N GLY A 202 -42.84 82.57 -17.84
CA GLY A 202 -43.91 83.03 -16.95
C GLY A 202 -45.16 82.15 -16.89
N ASP A 203 -45.27 81.10 -17.72
CA ASP A 203 -46.37 80.14 -17.63
C ASP A 203 -45.88 78.80 -17.07
N LEU A 204 -46.10 78.60 -15.77
CA LEU A 204 -45.74 77.36 -15.07
C LEU A 204 -46.70 76.21 -15.41
N THR A 205 -47.89 76.49 -15.97
CA THR A 205 -48.86 75.44 -16.32
C THR A 205 -48.49 74.69 -17.60
N ALA A 206 -47.61 75.28 -18.41
CA ALA A 206 -47.06 74.68 -19.63
C ALA A 206 -45.77 73.86 -19.39
N LEU A 207 -45.25 73.83 -18.15
CA LEU A 207 -44.09 73.05 -17.77
C LEU A 207 -44.45 71.59 -17.47
N SER A 208 -43.43 70.72 -17.43
CA SER A 208 -43.58 69.33 -17.02
C SER A 208 -44.35 69.22 -15.68
N PRO A 209 -45.27 68.24 -15.53
CA PRO A 209 -46.10 68.08 -14.33
C PRO A 209 -45.33 67.97 -13.01
N LEU A 210 -44.03 67.67 -13.10
CA LEU A 210 -43.09 67.69 -11.98
C LEU A 210 -43.07 69.04 -11.23
N PHE A 211 -43.28 70.17 -11.91
CA PHE A 211 -43.32 71.50 -11.28
C PHE A 211 -44.72 71.95 -10.84
N THR A 212 -45.75 71.13 -11.12
CA THR A 212 -47.17 71.45 -10.86
C THR A 212 -47.78 70.50 -9.81
N ASP A 213 -47.17 69.33 -9.57
CA ASP A 213 -47.60 68.35 -8.58
C ASP A 213 -47.03 68.65 -7.18
N ASP A 214 -47.91 68.99 -6.24
CA ASP A 214 -47.57 69.28 -4.84
C ASP A 214 -46.87 68.10 -4.13
N ASN A 215 -47.05 66.86 -4.61
CA ASN A 215 -46.38 65.68 -4.04
C ASN A 215 -44.90 65.58 -4.44
N ARG A 216 -44.45 66.33 -5.45
CA ARG A 216 -43.09 66.29 -6.01
C ARG A 216 -42.31 67.57 -5.79
N VAL A 217 -42.79 68.46 -4.92
CA VAL A 217 -42.16 69.76 -4.61
C VAL A 217 -40.69 69.61 -4.20
N ALA A 218 -40.33 68.56 -3.45
CA ALA A 218 -38.94 68.32 -3.05
C ALA A 218 -38.02 68.01 -4.25
N GLU A 219 -38.54 67.25 -5.23
CA GLU A 219 -37.82 66.89 -6.46
C GLU A 219 -37.70 68.11 -7.39
N ALA A 220 -38.77 68.88 -7.54
CA ALA A 220 -38.79 70.13 -8.28
C ALA A 220 -37.82 71.17 -7.70
N ALA A 221 -37.79 71.33 -6.38
CA ALA A 221 -36.87 72.23 -5.69
C ALA A 221 -35.39 71.82 -5.90
N SER A 222 -35.10 70.51 -5.87
CA SER A 222 -33.77 69.97 -6.12
C SER A 222 -33.29 70.29 -7.55
N ILE A 223 -34.15 70.12 -8.55
CA ILE A 223 -33.82 70.45 -9.95
C ILE A 223 -33.63 71.96 -10.13
N ALA A 224 -34.52 72.78 -9.57
CA ALA A 224 -34.40 74.23 -9.62
C ALA A 224 -33.10 74.73 -8.97
N GLN A 225 -32.70 74.14 -7.85
CA GLN A 225 -31.43 74.45 -7.19
C GLN A 225 -30.23 74.05 -8.05
N LYS A 226 -30.26 72.86 -8.66
CA LYS A 226 -29.21 72.40 -9.59
C LYS A 226 -29.07 73.34 -10.79
N LEU A 227 -30.20 73.77 -11.38
CA LEU A 227 -30.22 74.76 -12.47
C LEU A 227 -29.63 76.10 -12.03
N SER A 228 -30.07 76.62 -10.88
CA SER A 228 -29.58 77.90 -10.34
C SER A 228 -28.07 77.89 -10.12
N ASN A 229 -27.53 76.78 -9.62
CA ASN A 229 -26.08 76.62 -9.41
C ASN A 229 -25.32 76.65 -10.74
N ILE A 230 -25.82 75.96 -11.77
CA ILE A 230 -25.20 75.98 -13.11
C ILE A 230 -25.24 77.38 -13.72
N ILE A 231 -26.37 78.07 -13.65
CA ILE A 231 -26.53 79.42 -14.20
C ILE A 231 -25.60 80.40 -13.47
N THR A 232 -25.49 80.29 -12.15
CA THR A 232 -24.61 81.14 -11.34
C THR A 232 -23.15 80.87 -11.66
N LEU A 233 -22.75 79.61 -11.82
CA LEU A 233 -21.41 79.24 -12.25
C LEU A 233 -21.09 79.78 -13.65
N LEU A 234 -21.99 79.61 -14.62
CA LEU A 234 -21.86 80.19 -15.96
C LEU A 234 -21.71 81.71 -15.93
N TRP A 235 -22.49 82.39 -15.09
CA TRP A 235 -22.42 83.85 -14.94
C TRP A 235 -21.09 84.30 -14.33
N ILE A 236 -20.56 83.59 -13.33
CA ILE A 236 -19.24 83.86 -12.74
C ILE A 236 -18.13 83.64 -13.77
N PHE A 237 -18.14 82.50 -14.47
CA PHE A 237 -17.15 82.20 -15.51
C PHE A 237 -17.20 83.17 -16.70
N SER A 238 -18.38 83.69 -17.06
CA SER A 238 -18.53 84.69 -18.12
C SER A 238 -18.01 86.09 -17.73
N LYS A 239 -17.77 86.33 -16.43
CA LYS A 239 -17.37 87.63 -15.89
C LYS A 239 -15.90 87.68 -15.45
N LEU A 240 -15.20 86.55 -15.56
CA LEU A 240 -13.76 86.39 -15.36
C LEU A 240 -13.04 86.46 -16.71
#